data_AF-A0AA42AQW7-F1
#
_entry.id   AF-A0AA42AQW7-F1
#
_cell.length_a   1.000
_cell.length_b   1.000
_cell.length_c   1.000
_cell.angle_alpha   90.00
_cell.angle_beta   90.00
_cell.angle_gamma   90.00
#
_symmetry.space_group_name_H-M   'P 1'
#
loop_
_entity.id
_entity.type
_entity.pdbx_description
1 polymer ?
#
loop_
_entity_poly.entity_id
_entity_poly.type
_entity_poly.pdbx_seq_one_letter_code
_entity_poly.pdbx_strand_id
1 'polypeptide(L)' 'MFKNNIVVYKFFQDLHFFVTGGDDENELILATVLQGFFDAVTLILRSNVDKREALENLDLILLCLDEIVDGG' A
#
# COMPACT_ATOMS: atom_id res chain seq x y z
N MET A 1 -18.04 8.54 -5.08
CA MET A 1 -16.61 8.29 -5.24
C MET A 1 -16.20 6.94 -4.62
N PHE A 2 -16.85 6.50 -3.52
CA PHE A 2 -16.65 5.16 -2.94
C PHE A 2 -17.98 4.40 -2.78
N LYS A 3 -18.75 4.23 -3.87
CA LYS A 3 -19.97 3.43 -3.78
C LYS A 3 -19.58 1.97 -4.08
N ASN A 4 -19.82 1.09 -3.11
CA ASN A 4 -19.56 -0.36 -3.16
C ASN A 4 -18.11 -0.83 -3.12
N ASN A 5 -17.18 -0.07 -2.54
CA ASN A 5 -15.82 -0.56 -2.31
C ASN A 5 -15.43 -0.45 -0.83
N ILE A 6 -14.76 -1.49 -0.32
CA ILE A 6 -14.07 -1.44 0.96
C ILE A 6 -12.76 -0.68 0.75
N VAL A 7 -12.44 0.25 1.65
CA VAL A 7 -11.20 1.02 1.63
C VAL A 7 -10.50 0.87 2.96
N VAL A 8 -9.32 0.25 2.96
CA VAL A 8 -8.41 0.24 4.09
C VAL A 8 -7.29 1.25 3.84
N TYR A 9 -6.91 1.99 4.87
CA TYR A 9 -5.91 3.04 4.74
C TYR A 9 -4.98 3.10 5.94
N LYS A 10 -3.76 3.56 5.70
CA LYS A 10 -2.75 3.79 6.73
C LYS A 10 -2.04 5.11 6.45
N PHE A 11 -1.89 5.91 7.49
CA PHE A 11 -1.17 7.17 7.43
C PHE A 11 0.14 7.05 8.21
N PHE A 12 1.24 7.42 7.58
CA PHE A 12 2.56 7.43 8.22
C PHE A 12 3.35 8.65 7.72
N GLN A 13 3.76 9.51 8.66
CA GLN A 13 4.41 10.78 8.38
C GLN A 13 3.61 11.66 7.41
N ASP A 14 4.05 11.79 6.16
CA ASP A 14 3.41 12.56 5.09
C ASP A 14 2.94 11.68 3.91
N LEU A 15 2.88 10.36 4.14
CA LEU A 15 2.42 9.36 3.18
C LEU A 15 1.09 8.74 3.60
N HIS A 16 0.21 8.60 2.61
CA HIS A 16 -1.06 7.90 2.74
C HIS A 16 -1.05 6.65 1.87
N PHE A 17 -1.24 5.51 2.50
CA PHE A 17 -1.37 4.20 1.86
C PHE A 17 -2.84 3.82 1.82
N PHE A 18 -3.29 3.30 0.68
CA PHE A 18 -4.67 2.87 0.46
C PHE A 18 -4.69 1.52 -0.27
N VAL A 19 -5.56 0.63 0.17
CA VAL A 19 -5.95 -0.57 -0.59
C VAL A 19 -7.47 -0.60 -0.66
N THR A 20 -7.99 -0.88 -1.85
CA THR A 20 -9.44 -0.90 -2.11
C THR A 20 -9.84 -2.23 -2.71
N GLY A 21 -10.94 -2.81 -2.26
CA GLY A 21 -11.54 -4.01 -2.85
C GLY A 21 -13.05 -3.82 -3.07
N GLY A 22 -13.69 -4.80 -3.72
CA GLY A 22 -15.16 -4.86 -3.84
C GLY A 22 -15.84 -4.94 -2.47
N ASP A 23 -17.15 -4.67 -2.40
CA ASP A 23 -17.93 -4.79 -1.15
C ASP A 23 -18.22 -6.24 -0.73
N ASP A 24 -17.93 -7.20 -1.59
CA ASP A 24 -17.97 -8.64 -1.36
C ASP A 24 -16.61 -9.23 -0.92
N GLU A 25 -15.54 -8.44 -0.91
CA GLU A 25 -14.20 -8.87 -0.53
C GLU A 25 -14.01 -8.95 1.00
N ASN A 26 -13.04 -9.76 1.43
CA ASN A 26 -12.71 -9.89 2.84
C ASN A 26 -11.82 -8.73 3.32
N GLU A 27 -12.36 -7.89 4.21
CA GLU A 27 -11.66 -6.74 4.81
C GLU A 27 -10.30 -7.10 5.44
N LEU A 28 -10.17 -8.29 6.05
CA LEU A 28 -8.92 -8.74 6.67
C LEU A 28 -7.83 -9.04 5.64
N ILE A 29 -8.22 -9.52 4.45
CA ILE A 29 -7.27 -9.75 3.35
C ILE A 29 -6.75 -8.40 2.87
N LEU A 30 -7.64 -7.43 2.61
CA LEU A 30 -7.25 -6.08 2.21
C LEU A 30 -6.33 -5.41 3.25
N ALA A 31 -6.65 -5.57 4.55
CA ALA A 31 -5.80 -5.08 5.64
C ALA A 31 -4.42 -5.75 5.66
N THR A 32 -4.36 -7.06 5.36
CA THR A 32 -3.09 -7.81 5.27
C THR A 32 -2.25 -7.34 4.08
N VAL A 33 -2.87 -7.10 2.93
CA VAL A 33 -2.18 -6.52 1.75
C VAL A 33 -1.63 -5.14 2.08
N LEU A 34 -2.43 -4.26 2.69
CA LEU A 34 -1.99 -2.93 3.10
C LEU A 34 -0.80 -3.00 4.07
N GLN A 35 -0.87 -3.88 5.06
CA GLN A 35 0.20 -4.06 6.03
C GLN A 35 1.47 -4.62 5.39
N GLY A 36 1.34 -5.63 4.53
CA GLY A 36 2.46 -6.22 3.78
C GLY A 36 3.13 -5.21 2.85
N PHE A 37 2.35 -4.40 2.13
CA PHE A 37 2.88 -3.32 1.29
C PHE A 37 3.62 -2.26 2.11
N PHE A 38 3.04 -1.83 3.23
CA PHE A 38 3.70 -0.87 4.13
C PHE A 38 5.03 -1.42 4.68
N ASP A 39 5.06 -2.68 5.10
CA ASP A 39 6.28 -3.30 5.64
C ASP A 39 7.36 -3.44 4.58
N ALA A 40 6.98 -3.81 3.34
CA ALA A 40 7.91 -3.88 2.22
C ALA A 40 8.47 -2.50 1.84
N VAL A 41 7.63 -1.46 1.78
CA VAL A 41 8.08 -0.07 1.56
C VAL A 41 9.01 0.38 2.69
N THR A 42 8.69 0.05 3.95
CA THR A 42 9.55 0.37 5.09
C THR A 42 10.92 -0.29 4.96
N LEU A 43 11.00 -1.51 4.44
CA LEU A 43 12.25 -2.20 4.19
C LEU A 43 13.05 -1.54 3.05
N ILE A 44 12.39 -1.21 1.94
CA ILE A 44 13.00 -0.55 0.76
C ILE A 44 13.61 0.80 1.19
N LEU A 45 12.87 1.59 1.95
CA LEU A 45 13.27 2.92 2.40
C LEU A 45 14.13 2.89 3.67
N ARG A 46 14.57 1.71 4.13
CA ARG A 46 15.42 1.53 5.33
C ARG A 46 14.87 2.25 6.57
N SER A 47 13.57 2.13 6.79
CA SER A 47 12.80 2.80 7.86
C SER A 47 12.66 4.33 7.74
N ASN A 48 13.14 4.95 6.66
CA ASN A 48 12.91 6.37 6.37
C ASN A 48 11.69 6.55 5.44
N VAL A 49 10.49 6.33 5.98
CA VAL A 49 9.25 6.37 5.20
C VAL A 49 8.68 7.79 5.18
N ASP A 50 9.33 8.66 4.41
CA ASP A 50 8.88 10.02 4.10
C ASP A 50 8.63 10.18 2.58
N LYS A 51 7.87 11.20 2.19
CA LYS A 51 7.51 11.45 0.79
C LYS A 51 8.72 11.61 -0.13
N ARG A 52 9.80 12.24 0.33
CA ARG A 52 10.97 12.48 -0.51
C ARG A 52 11.67 11.15 -0.81
N GLU A 53 11.96 10.36 0.21
CA GLU A 53 12.62 9.06 0.05
C GLU A 53 11.76 8.10 -0.79
N ALA A 54 10.44 8.11 -0.59
CA ALA A 54 9.51 7.32 -1.39
C ALA A 54 9.51 7.73 -2.87
N LEU A 55 9.63 9.03 -3.18
CA LEU A 55 9.72 9.51 -4.57
C LEU A 55 11.08 9.19 -5.21
N GLU A 56 12.17 9.25 -4.44
CA GLU A 56 13.52 8.89 -4.92
C GLU A 56 13.63 7.38 -5.24
N ASN A 57 12.85 6.53 -4.57
CA ASN A 57 12.84 5.07 -4.76
C ASN A 57 11.54 4.54 -5.39
N LEU A 58 10.77 5.40 -6.08
CA LEU A 58 9.42 5.06 -6.57
C LEU A 58 9.40 3.83 -7.47
N ASP A 59 10.39 3.67 -8.34
CA ASP A 59 10.47 2.53 -9.27
C ASP A 59 10.53 1.19 -8.51
N LEU A 60 11.27 1.14 -7.39
CA LEU A 60 11.35 -0.04 -6.53
C LEU A 60 10.03 -0.30 -5.79
N ILE A 61 9.34 0.77 -5.36
CA ILE A 61 8.02 0.65 -4.74
C ILE A 61 7.00 0.09 -5.73
N LEU A 62 7.03 0.54 -6.99
CA LEU A 62 6.14 0.04 -8.04
C LEU A 62 6.44 -1.42 -8.40
N LEU A 63 7.70 -1.82 -8.48
CA LEU A 63 8.08 -3.23 -8.64
C LEU A 63 7.59 -4.07 -7.47
N CYS A 64 7.75 -3.58 -6.24
CA CYS A 64 7.23 -4.27 -5.06
C CYS A 64 5.70 -4.42 -5.11
N LEU A 65 4.99 -3.41 -5.61
CA LEU A 65 3.53 -3.47 -5.75
C LEU A 65 3.12 -4.56 -6.76
N ASP A 66 3.82 -4.66 -7.89
CA ASP A 66 3.61 -5.68 -8.94
C ASP A 66 3.78 -7.11 -8.40
N GLU A 67 4.75 -7.31 -7.48
CA GLU A 67 4.99 -8.60 -6.83
C GLU A 67 3.97 -8.93 -5.72
N ILE A 68 3.29 -7.92 -5.13
CA ILE A 68 2.28 -8.14 -4.08
C ILE A 68 0.91 -8.49 -4.68
N VAL A 69 0.55 -7.87 -5.79
CA VAL A 69 -0.76 -8.05 -6.44
C VAL A 69 -0.58 -8.26 -7.94
N ASP A 70 -0.82 -9.48 -8.42
CA ASP A 70 -0.86 -9.79 -9.84
C ASP A 70 -2.31 -9.78 -10.34
N GLY A 71 -2.61 -8.89 -11.30
CA GLY A 71 -3.93 -8.81 -11.95
C GLY A 71 -5.00 -7.97 -11.24
N GLY A 72 -4.69 -7.41 -10.08
CA GLY A 72 -5.62 -6.60 -9.28
C GLY A 72 -6.49 -7.45 -8.34
#